data_AF-A0A953IP79-F1
#
_entry.id   AF-A0A953IP79-F1
#
_cell.length_a   1.000
_cell.length_b   1.000
_cell.length_c   1.000
_cell.angle_alpha   90.00
_cell.angle_beta   90.00
_cell.angle_gamma   90.00
#
_symmetry.space_group_name_H-M   'P 1'
#
loop_
_entity.id
_entity.type
_entity.pdbx_description
1 polymer ?
#
loop_
_entity_poly.entity_id
_entity_poly.type
_entity_poly.pdbx_seq_one_letter_code
_entity_poly.pdbx_strand_id
1 'polypeptide(L)'
;MLDASSVCLLHTADLYKLGVRYSRQHLDRLEKAGKFPRRIKLTPNGRVGWVRSEIHDWLKDRIDQSRSGPGSESPSSAHGGHHVGSR
;
A
#
# COMPACT_ATOMS: atom_id res chain seq x y z
N MET A 1 6.52 -10.91 -21.71
CA MET A 1 5.83 -10.81 -20.40
C MET A 1 6.87 -10.31 -19.41
N LEU A 2 7.04 -8.98 -19.33
CA LEU A 2 8.02 -8.36 -18.43
C LEU A 2 7.39 -8.31 -17.03
N ASP A 3 7.46 -9.46 -16.36
CA ASP A 3 7.07 -9.63 -14.97
C ASP A 3 8.34 -9.54 -14.08
N ALA A 4 8.16 -9.01 -12.87
CA ALA A 4 9.15 -8.61 -11.87
C ALA A 4 9.77 -7.18 -11.99
N SER A 5 9.25 -6.31 -11.13
CA SER A 5 10.12 -5.60 -10.16
C SER A 5 10.96 -4.40 -10.64
N SER A 6 10.36 -3.44 -11.34
CA SER A 6 10.76 -2.04 -11.10
C SER A 6 10.24 -1.61 -9.73
N VAL A 7 10.91 -2.07 -8.67
CA VAL A 7 10.66 -1.62 -7.29
C VAL A 7 11.09 -0.16 -7.21
N CYS A 8 10.16 0.72 -7.54
CA CYS A 8 10.35 2.15 -7.44
C CYS A 8 10.00 2.54 -6.01
N LEU A 9 11.00 2.99 -5.25
CA LEU A 9 10.80 3.47 -3.88
C LEU A 9 10.54 4.97 -3.90
N LEU A 10 9.49 5.37 -3.19
CA LEU A 10 9.15 6.76 -2.95
C LEU A 10 9.79 7.22 -1.66
N HIS A 11 10.36 8.42 -1.66
CA HIS A 11 10.87 9.05 -0.45
C HIS A 11 9.78 9.89 0.21
N THR A 12 10.02 10.39 1.42
CA THR A 12 9.02 11.19 2.14
C THR A 12 8.61 12.43 1.34
N ALA A 13 9.55 13.04 0.60
CA ALA A 13 9.28 14.18 -0.28
C ALA A 13 8.28 13.86 -1.41
N ASP A 14 8.28 12.62 -1.91
CA ASP A 14 7.38 12.21 -2.99
C ASP A 14 5.95 11.99 -2.48
N LEU A 15 5.79 11.57 -1.22
CA LEU A 15 4.48 11.51 -0.57
C LEU A 15 3.79 12.89 -0.54
N TYR A 16 4.55 13.97 -0.28
CA TYR A 16 4.01 15.34 -0.33
C TYR A 16 3.50 15.73 -1.73
N LYS A 17 4.18 15.27 -2.79
CA LYS A 17 3.76 15.52 -4.19
C LYS A 17 2.47 14.78 -4.52
N LEU A 18 2.26 13.61 -3.93
CA LEU A 18 1.04 12.82 -4.07
C LEU A 18 -0.11 13.31 -3.17
N GLY A 19 0.08 14.40 -2.41
CA GLY A 19 -0.94 14.97 -1.53
C GLY A 19 -0.95 14.40 -0.10
N VAL A 20 -0.06 13.46 0.21
CA VAL A 20 0.06 12.87 1.56
C VAL A 20 0.96 13.77 2.41
N ARG A 21 0.35 14.75 3.09
CA ARG A 21 1.04 15.73 3.94
C ARG A 21 1.04 15.36 5.42
N TYR A 22 1.45 14.16 5.74
CA TYR A 22 1.58 13.72 7.14
C TYR A 22 2.96 14.04 7.71
N SER A 23 3.00 14.43 8.99
CA SER A 23 4.26 14.53 9.72
C SER A 23 4.83 13.13 9.96
N ARG A 24 6.16 13.02 10.17
CA ARG A 24 6.82 11.74 10.45
C ARG A 24 6.18 10.98 11.61
N GLN A 25 5.85 11.66 12.70
CA GLN A 25 5.20 11.05 13.85
C GLN A 25 3.79 10.53 13.51
N HIS A 26 3.05 11.23 12.64
CA HIS A 26 1.75 10.78 12.18
C HIS A 26 1.89 9.52 11.31
N LEU A 27 2.86 9.51 10.38
CA LEU A 27 3.18 8.32 9.58
C LEU A 27 3.54 7.14 10.48
N ASP A 28 4.40 7.32 11.48
CA ASP A 28 4.76 6.27 12.43
C ASP A 28 3.53 5.71 13.17
N ARG A 29 2.57 6.57 13.56
CA ARG A 29 1.32 6.14 14.20
C ARG A 29 0.44 5.35 13.24
N LEU A 30 0.29 5.79 11.99
CA LEU A 30 -0.51 5.08 11.00
C LEU A 30 0.11 3.74 10.62
N GLU A 31 1.44 3.68 10.47
CA GLU A 31 2.18 2.44 10.25
C GLU A 31 1.96 1.46 11.42
N LYS A 32 2.09 1.92 12.67
CA LYS A 32 1.79 1.12 13.86
C LYS A 32 0.34 0.65 13.91
N ALA A 33 -0.59 1.48 13.45
CA ALA A 33 -2.01 1.14 13.38
C ALA A 33 -2.36 0.26 12.17
N GLY A 34 -1.41 -0.09 11.29
CA GLY A 34 -1.65 -0.84 10.06
C GLY A 34 -2.48 -0.08 9.02
N LYS A 35 -2.63 1.23 9.17
CA LYS A 35 -3.45 2.10 8.30
C LYS A 35 -2.65 2.76 7.18
N PHE A 36 -1.34 2.56 7.15
CA PHE A 36 -0.43 3.09 6.14
C PHE A 36 0.62 2.04 5.76
N PRO A 37 1.07 1.98 4.49
CA PRO A 37 2.10 1.06 4.06
C PRO A 37 3.38 1.17 4.89
N ARG A 38 4.03 0.03 5.16
CA ARG A 38 5.22 0.00 6.01
C ARG A 38 6.42 0.59 5.28
N ARG A 39 7.17 1.45 5.95
CA ARG A 39 8.44 1.95 5.41
C ARG A 39 9.51 0.88 5.35
N ILE A 40 10.30 0.92 4.29
CA ILE A 40 11.52 0.15 4.09
C ILE A 40 12.72 1.02 4.48
N LYS A 41 13.54 0.53 5.42
CA LYS A 41 14.80 1.18 5.78
C LYS A 41 15.85 0.83 4.72
N LEU A 42 16.27 1.82 3.94
CA LEU A 42 17.22 1.63 2.85
C LEU A 42 18.68 1.74 3.29
N THR A 43 18.93 2.52 4.34
CA THR A 43 20.29 2.72 4.86
C THR A 43 20.28 2.73 6.39
N PRO A 44 21.41 2.34 7.02
CA PRO A 44 21.61 2.52 8.46
C PRO A 44 21.46 4.00 8.90
N ASN A 45 21.82 4.94 8.03
CA ASN A 45 21.74 6.39 8.27
C ASN A 45 20.31 6.96 8.19
N GLY A 46 19.28 6.12 8.27
CA GLY A 46 17.90 6.57 8.46
C GLY A 46 17.16 6.99 7.18
N ARG A 47 17.70 6.74 5.98
CA ARG A 47 16.90 6.85 4.75
C ARG A 47 15.81 5.77 4.74
N VAL A 48 14.58 6.21 4.52
CA VAL A 48 13.39 5.36 4.47
C VAL A 48 12.66 5.60 3.17
N GLY A 49 12.14 4.53 2.58
CA GLY A 49 11.32 4.61 1.38
C GLY A 49 10.06 3.77 1.52
N TRP A 50 9.06 4.06 0.70
CA TRP A 50 7.84 3.28 0.57
C TRP A 50 7.76 2.71 -0.83
N VAL A 51 7.18 1.52 -0.99
CA VAL A 51 6.97 0.96 -2.33
C VAL A 51 5.92 1.80 -3.04
N ARG A 52 6.25 2.29 -4.24
CA ARG A 52 5.34 3.12 -5.03
C ARG A 52 3.98 2.47 -5.25
N SER A 53 3.97 1.18 -5.58
CA SER A 53 2.75 0.42 -5.80
C SER A 53 1.86 0.40 -4.55
N GLU A 54 2.43 0.07 -3.38
CA GLU A 54 1.67 0.07 -2.12
C GLU A 54 1.06 1.43 -1.79
N ILE A 55 1.80 2.52 -2.03
CA ILE A 55 1.28 3.88 -1.81
C ILE A 55 0.17 4.22 -2.79
N HIS A 56 0.31 3.84 -4.06
CA HIS A 56 -0.72 4.06 -5.07
C HIS A 56 -2.00 3.28 -4.77
N ASP A 57 -1.86 2.02 -4.35
CA ASP A 57 -3.00 1.18 -3.99
C ASP A 57 -3.70 1.72 -2.73
N TRP A 58 -2.93 2.13 -1.72
CA TRP A 58 -3.48 2.80 -0.53
C TRP A 58 -4.22 4.10 -0.87
N LEU A 59 -3.71 4.90 -1.82
CA LEU A 59 -4.40 6.11 -2.28
C LEU A 59 -5.70 5.78 -3.01
N LYS A 60 -5.71 4.75 -3.85
CA LYS A 60 -6.93 4.27 -4.53
C LYS A 60 -7.98 3.84 -3.53
N ASP A 61 -7.62 3.01 -2.55
CA ASP A 61 -8.55 2.57 -1.51
C ASP A 61 -9.20 3.75 -0.77
N ARG A 62 -8.45 4.83 -0.54
CA ARG A 62 -8.97 6.05 0.11
C ARG A 62 -9.90 6.84 -0.79
N ILE A 63 -9.61 6.91 -2.09
CA ILE A 63 -10.48 7.54 -3.08
C ILE A 63 -11.78 6.74 -3.18
N ASP A 64 -11.69 5.42 -3.24
CA ASP A 64 -12.83 4.53 -3.29
C ASP A 64 -13.64 4.63 -2.00
N GLN A 65 -13.04 4.58 -0.80
CA GLN A 65 -13.76 4.82 0.46
C GLN A 65 -14.43 6.19 0.55
N SER A 66 -13.88 7.21 -0.12
CA SER A 66 -14.46 8.56 -0.12
C SER A 66 -15.61 8.72 -1.13
N ARG A 67 -15.57 7.96 -2.24
CA ARG A 67 -16.54 8.07 -3.35
C ARG A 67 -17.62 7.00 -3.25
N SER A 68 -17.23 5.81 -2.82
CA SER A 68 -18.10 4.75 -2.35
C SER A 68 -18.50 5.09 -0.92
N GLY A 69 -19.68 5.71 -0.76
CA GLY A 69 -20.50 5.39 0.41
C GLY A 69 -20.67 3.86 0.52
N PRO A 70 -20.99 3.30 1.70
CA PRO A 70 -20.90 1.86 1.98
C PRO A 70 -21.66 1.05 0.94
N GLY A 71 -20.96 0.51 -0.07
CA GLY A 71 -21.67 0.00 -1.25
C GLY A 71 -20.82 -0.33 -2.47
N SER A 72 -19.55 -0.71 -2.32
CA SER A 72 -18.88 -1.40 -3.43
C SER A 72 -17.88 -2.42 -2.90
N GLU A 73 -18.33 -3.67 -2.93
CA GLU A 73 -17.61 -4.88 -2.58
C GLU A 73 -16.26 -4.99 -3.30
N SER A 74 -15.29 -5.46 -2.52
CA SER A 74 -13.98 -5.91 -2.95
C SER A 74 -14.08 -6.95 -4.08
N PRO A 75 -13.38 -6.79 -5.20
CA PRO A 75 -13.09 -7.91 -6.06
C PRO A 75 -11.72 -8.50 -5.70
N SER A 76 -11.73 -9.82 -5.51
CA SER A 76 -10.64 -10.70 -5.92
C SER A 76 -9.43 -10.83 -4.99
N SER A 77 -9.56 -11.70 -3.99
CA SER A 77 -8.53 -12.71 -3.75
C SER A 77 -9.07 -14.04 -4.24
N ALA A 78 -8.84 -14.31 -5.53
CA ALA A 78 -8.97 -15.63 -6.11
C ALA A 78 -7.93 -16.55 -5.46
N HIS A 79 -8.33 -17.32 -4.44
CA HIS A 79 -7.64 -18.56 -4.08
C HIS A 79 -8.45 -19.71 -4.69
N GLY A 80 -8.07 -20.08 -5.91
CA GLY A 80 -8.43 -21.37 -6.47
C GLY A 80 -7.83 -22.49 -5.63
N GLY A 81 -8.61 -23.53 -5.36
CA GLY A 81 -8.21 -24.58 -4.44
C GLY A 81 -9.12 -25.80 -4.44
N HIS A 82 -9.27 -26.41 -5.62
CA HIS A 82 -9.40 -27.86 -5.83
C HIS A 82 -10.41 -28.64 -4.97
N HIS A 83 -11.55 -28.93 -5.58
CA HIS A 83 -12.42 -30.05 -5.24
C HIS A 83 -11.68 -31.36 -5.57
N VAL A 84 -11.34 -32.17 -4.57
CA VAL A 84 -11.00 -33.59 -4.78
C VAL A 84 -12.10 -34.42 -4.15
N GLY A 85 -12.89 -35.06 -5.02
CA GLY A 85 -13.72 -36.19 -4.65
C GLY A 85 -12.85 -37.44 -4.52
N SER A 86 -13.16 -38.25 -3.51
CA SER A 86 -12.79 -39.66 -3.27
C SER A 86 -13.03 -39.86 -1.77
N ARG A 87 -13.95 -40.70 -1.28
CA ARG A 87 -14.40 -42.04 -1.67
C ARG A 87 -15.71 -42.34 -0.96
#